data_AF-A0A926PQY1-F1
#
_entry.id   AF-A0A926PQY1-F1
#
_cell.length_a   1.000
_cell.length_b   1.000
_cell.length_c   1.000
_cell.angle_alpha   90.00
_cell.angle_beta   90.00
_cell.angle_gamma   90.00
#
_symmetry.space_group_name_H-M   'P 1'
#
loop_
_entity.id
_entity.type
_entity.pdbx_description
1 polymer ?
#
loop_
_entity_poly.entity_id
_entity_poly.type
_entity_poly.pdbx_seq_one_letter_code
_entity_poly.pdbx_strand_id
1 'polypeptide(L)'
;MPHINPEQSARELMSSPVRTIRPETTIEEAQKLLLRYGHSGLPIVEGDRLVGIVSRRDVELAAHHGLKQVPVEKVMVTQVRTIAPDTPMSQIQALMGTYDIGRLPVIDRGQLVGIVTRTDVLRQIQAAPKLLQLERLAVPFQKILTIAAQAAEARGWHLYLVGGAVRDLLLADPDAEVSLSDIDMVVDGFHRSADVGAGVELAKALQAIYPQARLEIHGKFQTAAVLWHNDLELGSLWIDIATARTEFYLYPAANPEVESSSIRQDLYRRDFTINALALRLTEPRTRTRAPEASQELLDFFGGVADLRSKQIRVLHPNSFIEDPTRIYRAVRFAVRLGFEIEPQTEMYIRHAIASGVYQFRNRPVPALQSRLRSELKYILQAAYWKAAIRKLADLDALVCIHPHLKLDRELWRQLKWADRFQRYDFSIPHWQLLLEVLIARIDDRAIVAQTLQLPQDAIQRLAHLCEIEQTIGQKLPQCEKPSQIVQLLKPFDSETLGLVAARGTRSLRRSIWQYFTVWLQVKAPLDGSDLKAIGYKPGKQFKLMLEELLKATLDGEICDRATAEQYLAEHYPLN
;
A
#
# COMPACT_ATOMS: atom_id res chain seq x y z
N MET A 1 -17.86 -32.21 -42.86
CA MET A 1 -16.72 -31.29 -43.05
C MET A 1 -16.24 -30.88 -41.67
N PRO A 2 -15.01 -31.21 -41.24
CA PRO A 2 -14.50 -30.69 -39.99
C PRO A 2 -14.35 -29.17 -40.16
N HIS A 3 -15.02 -28.39 -39.30
CA HIS A 3 -14.80 -26.95 -39.23
C HIS A 3 -13.36 -26.71 -38.81
N ILE A 4 -12.50 -26.38 -39.78
CA ILE A 4 -11.16 -25.85 -39.52
C ILE A 4 -11.38 -24.47 -38.90
N ASN A 5 -11.12 -24.34 -37.60
CA ASN A 5 -11.14 -23.05 -36.93
C ASN A 5 -10.14 -22.11 -37.62
N PRO A 6 -10.46 -20.82 -37.82
CA PRO A 6 -9.49 -19.87 -38.33
C PRO A 6 -8.31 -19.78 -37.36
N GLU A 7 -7.08 -19.97 -37.85
CA GLU A 7 -5.88 -19.69 -37.05
C GLU A 7 -5.83 -18.20 -36.70
N GLN A 8 -5.37 -17.87 -35.48
CA GLN A 8 -5.17 -16.49 -35.06
C GLN A 8 -4.16 -15.77 -35.97
N SER A 9 -4.41 -14.49 -36.24
CA SER A 9 -3.57 -13.65 -37.11
C SER A 9 -2.57 -12.78 -36.31
N ALA A 10 -1.54 -12.25 -36.98
CA ALA A 10 -0.58 -11.31 -36.37
C ALA A 10 -1.27 -10.11 -35.70
N ARG A 11 -2.36 -9.60 -36.29
CA ARG A 11 -3.17 -8.49 -35.76
C ARG A 11 -3.78 -8.81 -34.40
N GLU A 12 -4.10 -10.08 -34.15
CA GLU A 12 -4.65 -10.54 -32.88
C GLU A 12 -3.57 -10.79 -31.83
N LEU A 13 -2.33 -11.07 -32.26
CA LEU A 13 -1.19 -11.39 -31.39
C LEU A 13 -0.31 -10.18 -31.04
N MET A 14 -0.29 -9.17 -31.91
CA MET A 14 0.68 -8.09 -31.83
C MET A 14 0.42 -7.13 -30.66
N SER A 15 1.50 -6.61 -30.09
CA SER A 15 1.46 -5.43 -29.25
C SER A 15 1.43 -4.17 -30.14
N SER A 16 0.52 -3.24 -29.84
CA SER A 16 0.37 -1.95 -30.53
C SER A 16 -0.19 -0.90 -29.55
N PRO A 17 0.19 0.40 -29.63
CA PRO A 17 1.22 0.95 -30.50
C PRO A 17 2.63 0.47 -30.09
N VAL A 18 3.52 0.34 -31.08
CA VAL A 18 4.89 -0.12 -30.83
C VAL A 18 5.76 1.05 -30.41
N ARG A 19 6.52 0.87 -29.34
CA ARG A 19 7.56 1.84 -28.96
C ARG A 19 8.68 1.81 -29.98
N THR A 20 9.01 2.95 -30.56
CA THR A 20 10.09 3.07 -31.54
C THR A 20 11.09 4.15 -31.13
N ILE A 21 12.27 4.12 -31.75
CA ILE A 21 13.31 5.13 -31.62
C ILE A 21 13.77 5.61 -33.00
N ARG A 22 14.47 6.75 -33.04
CA ARG A 22 15.04 7.31 -34.27
C ARG A 22 16.47 6.80 -34.51
N PRO A 23 16.96 6.73 -35.77
CA PRO A 23 18.33 6.31 -36.09
C PRO A 23 19.43 7.02 -35.28
N GLU A 24 19.24 8.32 -35.05
CA GLU A 24 20.14 9.22 -34.33
C GLU A 24 20.11 9.05 -32.80
N THR A 25 19.14 8.30 -32.26
CA THR A 25 19.04 8.04 -30.81
C THR A 25 20.33 7.40 -30.33
N THR A 26 20.89 7.88 -29.22
CA THR A 26 22.14 7.32 -28.68
C THR A 26 21.93 5.93 -28.08
N ILE A 27 22.99 5.12 -28.03
CA ILE A 27 22.97 3.82 -27.32
C ILE A 27 22.59 4.00 -25.86
N GLU A 28 23.03 5.07 -25.19
CA GLU A 28 22.66 5.36 -23.81
C GLU A 28 21.15 5.63 -23.65
N GLU A 29 20.56 6.42 -24.54
CA GLU A 29 19.11 6.69 -24.53
C GLU A 29 18.32 5.42 -24.87
N ALA A 30 18.75 4.65 -25.86
CA ALA A 30 18.14 3.37 -26.19
C ALA A 30 18.21 2.39 -25.00
N GLN A 31 19.33 2.36 -24.27
CA GLN A 31 19.49 1.57 -23.05
C GLN A 31 18.50 2.01 -21.98
N LYS A 32 18.37 3.32 -21.75
CA LYS A 32 17.41 3.89 -20.80
C LYS A 32 15.97 3.52 -21.17
N LEU A 33 15.61 3.59 -22.45
CA LEU A 33 14.27 3.22 -22.94
C LEU A 33 14.01 1.71 -22.79
N LEU A 34 14.95 0.85 -23.16
CA LEU A 34 14.84 -0.60 -22.99
C LEU A 34 14.64 -0.98 -21.52
N LEU A 35 15.40 -0.35 -20.62
CA LEU A 35 15.25 -0.53 -19.17
C LEU A 35 13.90 -0.01 -18.67
N ARG A 36 13.55 1.22 -19.05
CA ARG A 36 12.32 1.92 -18.64
C ARG A 36 11.06 1.13 -18.98
N TYR A 37 11.02 0.51 -20.16
CA TYR A 37 9.82 -0.20 -20.64
C TYR A 37 9.92 -1.73 -20.53
N GLY A 38 11.01 -2.25 -19.97
CA GLY A 38 11.26 -3.69 -19.86
C GLY A 38 11.31 -4.39 -21.21
N HIS A 39 11.68 -3.68 -22.27
CA HIS A 39 11.71 -4.20 -23.63
C HIS A 39 13.05 -4.91 -23.90
N SER A 40 12.99 -6.04 -24.61
CA SER A 40 14.20 -6.76 -25.04
C SER A 40 14.79 -6.22 -26.35
N GLY A 41 14.11 -5.28 -26.99
CA GLY A 41 14.57 -4.56 -28.17
C GLY A 41 13.57 -3.49 -28.62
N LEU A 42 14.03 -2.63 -29.53
CA LEU A 42 13.28 -1.49 -30.05
C LEU A 42 13.38 -1.45 -31.58
N PRO A 43 12.26 -1.37 -32.30
CA PRO A 43 12.25 -1.00 -33.70
C PRO A 43 12.70 0.46 -33.90
N ILE A 44 13.43 0.69 -34.97
CA ILE A 44 13.99 1.98 -35.36
C ILE A 44 13.25 2.45 -36.60
N VAL A 45 12.72 3.67 -36.56
CA VAL A 45 11.86 4.21 -37.61
C VAL A 45 12.28 5.60 -38.06
N GLU A 46 12.23 5.85 -39.37
CA GLU A 46 12.28 7.17 -39.98
C GLU A 46 10.87 7.55 -40.44
N GLY A 47 10.29 8.60 -39.85
CA GLY A 47 8.83 8.80 -39.91
C GLY A 47 8.11 7.58 -39.32
N ASP A 48 7.28 6.91 -40.12
CA ASP A 48 6.55 5.68 -39.77
C ASP A 48 7.15 4.41 -40.40
N ARG A 49 8.25 4.55 -41.15
CA ARG A 49 8.89 3.47 -41.88
C ARG A 49 9.95 2.79 -41.02
N LEU A 50 9.86 1.47 -40.90
CA LEU A 50 10.87 0.65 -40.23
C LEU A 50 12.19 0.65 -41.03
N VAL A 51 13.28 1.06 -40.38
CA VAL A 51 14.64 1.10 -40.97
C VAL A 51 15.63 0.15 -40.28
N GLY A 52 15.31 -0.28 -39.06
CA GLY A 52 16.12 -1.28 -38.36
C GLY A 52 15.51 -1.73 -37.04
N ILE A 53 16.22 -2.60 -36.35
CA ILE A 53 15.88 -3.04 -35.01
C ILE A 53 17.15 -3.21 -34.18
N VAL A 54 17.08 -2.87 -32.90
CA VAL A 54 18.17 -3.11 -31.95
C VAL A 54 17.69 -4.00 -30.81
N SER A 55 18.51 -4.95 -30.39
CA SER A 55 18.24 -5.74 -29.19
C SER A 55 18.93 -5.16 -27.96
N ARG A 56 18.39 -5.50 -26.79
CA ARG A 56 19.01 -5.16 -25.51
C ARG A 56 20.45 -5.65 -25.41
N ARG A 57 20.73 -6.84 -25.96
CA ARG A 57 22.08 -7.39 -26.02
C ARG A 57 23.02 -6.51 -26.84
N ASP A 58 22.56 -6.04 -28.01
CA ASP A 58 23.38 -5.19 -28.89
C ASP A 58 23.70 -3.85 -28.22
N VAL A 59 22.69 -3.23 -27.59
CA VAL A 59 22.84 -1.97 -26.84
C VAL A 59 23.78 -2.14 -25.64
N GLU A 60 23.60 -3.20 -24.83
CA GLU A 60 24.43 -3.45 -23.65
C GLU A 60 25.89 -3.75 -24.04
N LEU A 61 26.12 -4.53 -25.09
CA LEU A 61 27.45 -4.83 -25.60
C LEU A 61 28.14 -3.55 -26.10
N ALA A 62 27.44 -2.74 -26.90
CA ALA A 62 27.99 -1.49 -27.41
C ALA A 62 28.29 -0.49 -26.27
N ALA A 63 27.40 -0.39 -25.27
CA ALA A 63 27.63 0.44 -24.09
C ALA A 63 28.83 -0.02 -23.26
N HIS A 64 29.05 -1.33 -23.14
CA HIS A 64 30.21 -1.90 -22.44
C HIS A 64 31.53 -1.56 -23.14
N HIS A 65 31.52 -1.46 -24.47
CA HIS A 65 32.67 -1.01 -25.27
C HIS A 65 32.82 0.53 -25.32
N GLY A 66 32.13 1.28 -24.47
CA GLY A 66 32.26 2.73 -24.36
C GLY A 66 31.50 3.51 -25.44
N LEU A 67 30.66 2.86 -26.25
CA LEU A 67 29.94 3.48 -27.36
C LEU A 67 28.62 4.16 -26.94
N LYS A 68 28.50 4.60 -25.68
CA LYS A 68 27.25 5.13 -25.12
C LYS A 68 26.66 6.30 -25.92
N GLN A 69 27.52 7.18 -26.42
CA GLN A 69 27.12 8.37 -27.21
C GLN A 69 26.97 8.08 -28.71
N VAL A 70 27.25 6.86 -29.16
CA VAL A 70 27.14 6.51 -30.58
C VAL A 70 25.66 6.27 -30.94
N PRO A 71 25.20 6.74 -32.11
CA PRO A 71 23.84 6.49 -32.59
C PRO A 71 23.51 5.01 -32.79
N VAL A 72 22.27 4.62 -32.52
CA VAL A 72 21.79 3.24 -32.69
C VAL A 72 21.88 2.76 -34.14
N GLU A 73 21.84 3.65 -35.13
CA GLU A 73 22.02 3.29 -36.55
C GLU A 73 23.34 2.57 -36.86
N LYS A 74 24.38 2.74 -36.01
CA LYS A 74 25.68 2.09 -36.21
C LYS A 74 25.73 0.64 -35.72
N VAL A 75 24.76 0.23 -34.91
CA VAL A 75 24.71 -1.10 -34.28
C VAL A 75 23.41 -1.85 -34.59
N MET A 76 22.46 -1.22 -35.26
CA MET A 76 21.18 -1.83 -35.61
C MET A 76 21.29 -2.91 -36.67
N VAL A 77 20.35 -3.86 -36.62
CA VAL A 77 20.11 -4.79 -37.72
C VAL A 77 19.15 -4.13 -38.70
N THR A 78 19.58 -3.95 -39.95
CA THR A 78 18.80 -3.31 -41.02
C THR A 78 17.94 -4.27 -41.81
N GLN A 79 18.40 -5.52 -41.98
CA GLN A 79 17.64 -6.58 -42.64
C GLN A 79 16.64 -7.23 -41.67
N VAL A 80 15.61 -6.46 -41.32
CA VAL A 80 14.57 -6.90 -40.38
C VAL A 80 13.53 -7.73 -41.12
N ARG A 81 13.31 -8.97 -40.69
CA ARG A 81 12.17 -9.75 -41.16
C ARG A 81 10.88 -9.20 -40.53
N THR A 82 9.88 -8.98 -41.36
CA THR A 82 8.58 -8.44 -40.96
C THR A 82 7.45 -9.38 -41.38
N ILE A 83 6.26 -9.15 -40.83
CA ILE A 83 5.04 -9.89 -41.13
C ILE A 83 3.90 -8.91 -41.42
N ALA A 84 2.86 -9.36 -42.13
CA ALA A 84 1.64 -8.59 -42.38
C ALA A 84 0.60 -8.82 -41.27
N PRO A 85 -0.38 -7.92 -41.05
CA PRO A 85 -1.39 -8.06 -39.98
C PRO A 85 -2.22 -9.35 -40.06
N ASP A 86 -2.43 -9.87 -41.26
CA ASP A 86 -3.18 -11.09 -41.55
C ASP A 86 -2.32 -12.37 -41.50
N THR A 87 -1.02 -12.26 -41.23
CA THR A 87 -0.10 -13.42 -41.17
C THR A 87 -0.57 -14.43 -40.10
N PRO A 88 -0.82 -15.71 -40.47
CA PRO A 88 -1.28 -16.72 -39.53
C PRO A 88 -0.24 -17.09 -38.45
N MET A 89 -0.71 -17.49 -37.27
CA MET A 89 0.13 -17.88 -36.14
C MET A 89 1.12 -19.01 -36.47
N SER A 90 0.70 -20.00 -37.25
CA SER A 90 1.57 -21.11 -37.68
C SER A 90 2.78 -20.61 -38.48
N GLN A 91 2.57 -19.62 -39.36
CA GLN A 91 3.63 -18.99 -40.13
C GLN A 91 4.54 -18.13 -39.24
N ILE A 92 3.98 -17.40 -38.26
CA ILE A 92 4.75 -16.64 -37.28
C ILE A 92 5.66 -17.59 -36.47
N GLN A 93 5.14 -18.71 -35.99
CA GLN A 93 5.90 -19.75 -35.30
C GLN A 93 7.03 -20.30 -36.16
N ALA A 94 6.74 -20.65 -37.43
CA ALA A 94 7.74 -21.15 -38.36
C ALA A 94 8.86 -20.14 -38.61
N LEU A 95 8.52 -18.86 -38.78
CA LEU A 95 9.50 -17.78 -38.94
C LEU A 95 10.38 -17.61 -37.69
N MET A 96 9.77 -17.60 -36.49
CA MET A 96 10.50 -17.45 -35.23
C MET A 96 11.40 -18.64 -34.91
N GLY A 97 10.97 -19.86 -35.24
CA GLY A 97 11.73 -21.10 -35.03
C GLY A 97 12.86 -21.28 -36.04
N THR A 98 12.57 -21.08 -37.33
CA THR A 98 13.53 -21.34 -38.42
C THR A 98 14.70 -20.35 -38.41
N TYR A 99 14.43 -19.08 -38.12
CA TYR A 99 15.43 -18.01 -38.23
C TYR A 99 15.95 -17.52 -36.88
N ASP A 100 15.63 -18.24 -35.79
CA ASP A 100 15.91 -17.85 -34.40
C ASP A 100 15.49 -16.40 -34.06
N ILE A 101 14.34 -15.97 -34.58
CA ILE A 101 13.86 -14.59 -34.40
C ILE A 101 13.05 -14.45 -33.11
N GLY A 102 13.50 -13.53 -32.24
CA GLY A 102 12.81 -13.22 -30.99
C GLY A 102 11.57 -12.31 -31.14
N ARG A 103 11.50 -11.53 -32.23
CA ARG A 103 10.44 -10.54 -32.47
C ARG A 103 10.25 -10.24 -33.96
N LEU A 104 9.00 -10.10 -34.38
CA LEU A 104 8.61 -9.82 -35.75
C LEU A 104 7.79 -8.52 -35.79
N PRO A 105 8.32 -7.42 -36.32
CA PRO A 105 7.55 -6.22 -36.59
C PRO A 105 6.44 -6.49 -37.62
N VAL A 106 5.25 -5.97 -37.34
CA VAL A 106 4.07 -6.08 -38.20
C VAL A 106 3.98 -4.81 -39.04
N ILE A 107 4.03 -4.97 -40.36
CA ILE A 107 3.98 -3.88 -41.33
C ILE A 107 2.66 -3.92 -42.09
N ASP A 108 1.91 -2.82 -42.10
CA ASP A 108 0.74 -2.64 -42.95
C ASP A 108 0.95 -1.42 -43.85
N ARG A 109 0.73 -1.58 -45.16
CA ARG A 109 0.95 -0.52 -46.17
C ARG A 109 2.28 0.23 -46.03
N GLY A 110 3.34 -0.47 -45.64
CA GLY A 110 4.69 0.10 -45.47
C GLY A 110 4.94 0.79 -44.13
N GLN A 111 3.96 0.84 -43.23
CA GLN A 111 4.07 1.44 -41.90
C GLN A 111 4.14 0.38 -40.80
N LEU A 112 4.89 0.67 -39.74
CA LEU A 112 4.93 -0.18 -38.56
C LEU A 112 3.65 -0.04 -37.73
N VAL A 113 2.85 -1.11 -37.67
CA VAL A 113 1.55 -1.11 -36.96
C VAL A 113 1.53 -1.96 -35.70
N GLY A 114 2.53 -2.84 -35.51
CA GLY A 114 2.58 -3.75 -34.38
C GLY A 114 3.90 -4.51 -34.26
N ILE A 115 4.07 -5.28 -33.19
CA ILE A 115 5.19 -6.21 -33.01
C ILE A 115 4.69 -7.49 -32.33
N VAL A 116 5.12 -8.65 -32.82
CA VAL A 116 4.85 -9.96 -32.20
C VAL A 116 6.15 -10.51 -31.63
N THR A 117 6.15 -10.92 -30.36
CA THR A 117 7.32 -11.52 -29.69
C THR A 117 7.14 -13.01 -29.46
N ARG A 118 8.23 -13.75 -29.25
CA ARG A 118 8.18 -15.18 -28.86
C ARG A 118 7.29 -15.42 -27.65
N THR A 119 7.29 -14.49 -26.70
CA THR A 119 6.46 -14.60 -25.50
C THR A 119 4.97 -14.55 -25.85
N ASP A 120 4.58 -13.74 -26.84
CA ASP A 120 3.17 -13.64 -27.27
C ASP A 120 2.72 -14.94 -27.95
N VAL A 121 3.59 -15.53 -28.77
CA VAL A 121 3.35 -16.83 -29.42
C VAL A 121 3.25 -17.97 -28.41
N LEU A 122 4.19 -18.06 -27.45
CA LEU A 122 4.21 -19.14 -26.45
C LEU A 122 2.97 -19.13 -25.54
N ARG A 123 2.43 -17.95 -25.24
CA ARG A 123 1.23 -17.82 -24.39
C ARG A 123 0.00 -18.46 -25.02
N GLN A 124 -0.18 -18.30 -26.33
CA GLN A 124 -1.31 -18.87 -27.05
C GLN A 124 -1.23 -20.41 -27.12
N ILE A 125 -0.02 -20.97 -27.13
CA ILE A 125 0.19 -22.42 -27.10
C ILE A 125 -0.22 -23.02 -25.73
N GLN A 126 -0.12 -22.24 -24.65
CA GLN A 126 -0.32 -22.72 -23.27
C GLN A 126 -1.74 -22.52 -22.71
N ALA A 127 -2.66 -21.83 -23.39
CA ALA A 127 -3.91 -21.37 -22.75
C ALA A 127 -5.18 -22.00 -23.33
N ALA A 128 -5.78 -22.94 -22.59
CA ALA A 128 -7.22 -22.82 -22.37
C ALA A 128 -7.41 -21.62 -21.41
N PRO A 129 -8.33 -20.68 -21.68
CA PRO A 129 -8.56 -19.56 -20.77
C PRO A 129 -8.93 -20.11 -19.39
N LYS A 130 -8.25 -19.63 -18.34
CA LYS A 130 -8.70 -19.87 -16.97
C LYS A 130 -9.95 -19.03 -16.77
N LEU A 131 -11.08 -19.71 -16.58
CA LEU A 131 -12.38 -19.08 -16.45
C LEU A 131 -12.72 -18.94 -14.96
N LEU A 132 -13.20 -17.76 -14.58
CA LEU A 132 -13.70 -17.49 -13.23
C LEU A 132 -15.13 -16.95 -13.34
N GLN A 133 -16.03 -17.45 -12.48
CA GLN A 133 -17.42 -17.02 -12.46
C GLN A 133 -17.59 -15.80 -11.55
N LEU A 134 -18.22 -14.75 -12.08
CA LEU A 134 -18.57 -13.53 -11.32
C LEU A 134 -19.76 -13.75 -10.37
N GLU A 135 -20.51 -14.84 -10.55
CA GLU A 135 -21.72 -15.18 -9.78
C GLU A 135 -21.47 -15.33 -8.27
N ARG A 136 -20.20 -15.46 -7.87
CA ARG A 136 -19.76 -15.53 -6.46
C ARG A 136 -19.70 -14.18 -5.75
N LEU A 137 -19.69 -13.07 -6.50
CA LEU A 137 -19.77 -11.73 -5.91
C LEU A 137 -21.22 -11.44 -5.53
N ALA A 138 -21.45 -10.62 -4.51
CA ALA A 138 -22.82 -10.20 -4.21
C ALA A 138 -23.48 -9.50 -5.41
N VAL A 139 -24.79 -9.72 -5.59
CA VAL A 139 -25.54 -9.23 -6.76
C VAL A 139 -25.36 -7.73 -7.04
N PRO A 140 -25.33 -6.83 -6.04
CA PRO A 140 -25.07 -5.41 -6.27
C PRO A 140 -23.72 -5.14 -6.96
N PHE A 141 -22.67 -5.90 -6.60
CA PHE A 141 -21.35 -5.79 -7.23
C PHE A 141 -21.35 -6.32 -8.65
N GLN A 142 -22.06 -7.42 -8.93
CA GLN A 142 -22.18 -7.94 -10.29
C GLN A 142 -22.84 -6.92 -11.22
N LYS A 143 -23.91 -6.25 -10.76
CA LYS A 143 -24.62 -5.22 -11.53
C LYS A 143 -23.69 -4.06 -11.91
N ILE A 144 -22.97 -3.49 -10.95
CA ILE A 144 -22.11 -2.34 -11.22
C ILE A 144 -20.92 -2.68 -12.11
N LEU A 145 -20.31 -3.87 -11.94
CA LEU A 145 -19.23 -4.34 -12.80
C LEU A 145 -19.72 -4.55 -14.25
N THR A 146 -20.95 -5.06 -14.41
CA THR A 146 -21.57 -5.23 -15.73
C THR A 146 -21.82 -3.89 -16.41
N ILE A 147 -22.37 -2.91 -15.69
CA ILE A 147 -22.59 -1.55 -16.20
C ILE A 147 -21.26 -0.89 -16.59
N ALA A 148 -20.24 -1.01 -15.74
CA ALA A 148 -18.91 -0.49 -16.04
C ALA A 148 -18.30 -1.13 -17.30
N ALA A 149 -18.44 -2.46 -17.44
CA ALA A 149 -17.97 -3.19 -18.62
C ALA A 149 -18.66 -2.70 -19.90
N GLN A 150 -19.99 -2.57 -19.89
CA GLN A 150 -20.76 -2.05 -21.02
C GLN A 150 -20.36 -0.62 -21.39
N ALA A 151 -20.16 0.25 -20.39
CA ALA A 151 -19.74 1.63 -20.61
C ALA A 151 -18.32 1.74 -21.21
N ALA A 152 -17.41 0.84 -20.82
CA ALA A 152 -16.07 0.74 -21.40
C ALA A 152 -16.11 0.16 -22.83
N GLU A 153 -16.88 -0.89 -23.05
CA GLU A 153 -17.02 -1.56 -24.35
C GLU A 153 -17.65 -0.64 -25.41
N ALA A 154 -18.63 0.17 -25.03
CA ALA A 154 -19.22 1.20 -25.91
C ALA A 154 -18.19 2.22 -26.43
N ARG A 155 -17.05 2.35 -25.75
CA ARG A 155 -15.92 3.22 -26.13
C ARG A 155 -14.77 2.44 -26.78
N GLY A 156 -14.92 1.13 -26.96
CA GLY A 156 -13.89 0.25 -27.50
C GLY A 156 -12.76 -0.04 -26.52
N TRP A 157 -12.98 0.15 -25.21
CA TRP A 157 -11.96 -0.11 -24.18
C TRP A 157 -12.10 -1.50 -23.58
N HIS A 158 -11.00 -2.03 -23.07
CA HIS A 158 -11.03 -3.22 -22.23
C HIS A 158 -11.03 -2.84 -20.75
N LEU A 159 -11.90 -3.49 -19.98
CA LEU A 159 -12.01 -3.28 -18.53
C LEU A 159 -11.59 -4.53 -17.79
N TYR A 160 -10.80 -4.33 -16.72
CA TYR A 160 -10.30 -5.41 -15.89
C TYR A 160 -10.55 -5.10 -14.42
N LEU A 161 -11.04 -6.09 -13.67
CA LEU A 161 -10.93 -6.12 -12.22
C LEU A 161 -9.51 -6.60 -11.87
N VAL A 162 -8.79 -5.94 -10.98
CA VAL A 162 -7.37 -6.23 -10.73
C VAL A 162 -7.04 -6.33 -9.25
N GLY A 163 -5.88 -6.91 -8.93
CA GLY A 163 -5.28 -6.77 -7.61
C GLY A 163 -5.96 -7.58 -6.51
N GLY A 164 -6.17 -6.93 -5.35
CA GLY A 164 -6.66 -7.57 -4.14
C GLY A 164 -8.03 -8.22 -4.29
N ALA A 165 -8.92 -7.59 -5.08
CA ALA A 165 -10.25 -8.13 -5.35
C ALA A 165 -10.20 -9.50 -6.04
N VAL A 166 -9.34 -9.65 -7.07
CA VAL A 166 -9.18 -10.93 -7.78
C VAL A 166 -8.55 -11.99 -6.86
N ARG A 167 -7.55 -11.59 -6.07
CA ARG A 167 -6.91 -12.46 -5.07
C ARG A 167 -7.93 -12.99 -4.06
N ASP A 168 -8.72 -12.10 -3.49
CA ASP A 168 -9.65 -12.43 -2.41
C ASP A 168 -10.81 -13.27 -2.95
N LEU A 169 -11.27 -13.03 -4.19
CA LEU A 169 -12.22 -13.90 -4.89
C LEU A 169 -11.68 -15.33 -5.12
N LEU A 170 -10.39 -15.47 -5.43
CA LEU A 170 -9.74 -16.78 -5.62
C LEU A 170 -9.48 -17.51 -4.29
N LEU A 171 -9.33 -16.79 -3.18
CA LEU A 171 -9.10 -17.34 -1.84
C LEU A 171 -10.39 -17.67 -1.10
N ALA A 172 -11.49 -17.01 -1.43
CA ALA A 172 -12.78 -17.26 -0.81
C ALA A 172 -13.23 -18.71 -1.03
N ASP A 173 -13.95 -19.25 -0.06
CA ASP A 173 -14.62 -20.54 -0.16
C ASP A 173 -15.51 -20.57 -1.42
N PRO A 174 -15.45 -21.61 -2.27
CA PRO A 174 -16.27 -21.73 -3.47
C PRO A 174 -17.75 -21.42 -3.25
N ASP A 175 -18.30 -21.79 -2.09
CA ASP A 175 -19.72 -21.66 -1.77
C ASP A 175 -20.07 -20.38 -0.98
N ALA A 176 -19.07 -19.57 -0.61
CA ALA A 176 -19.29 -18.32 0.12
C ALA A 176 -19.48 -17.13 -0.83
N GLU A 177 -20.49 -16.31 -0.53
CA GLU A 177 -20.67 -15.00 -1.15
C GLU A 177 -19.52 -14.07 -0.73
N VAL A 178 -18.87 -13.44 -1.71
CA VAL A 178 -17.76 -12.51 -1.47
C VAL A 178 -18.27 -11.09 -1.54
N SER A 179 -18.19 -10.38 -0.41
CA SER A 179 -18.37 -8.94 -0.34
C SER A 179 -17.00 -8.24 -0.37
N LEU A 180 -16.84 -7.29 -1.29
CA LEU A 180 -15.63 -6.50 -1.45
C LEU A 180 -15.87 -5.09 -0.91
N SER A 181 -15.00 -4.60 -0.03
CA SER A 181 -15.05 -3.21 0.46
C SER A 181 -14.42 -2.22 -0.54
N ASP A 182 -13.40 -2.68 -1.26
CA ASP A 182 -12.63 -1.89 -2.21
C ASP A 182 -12.50 -2.65 -3.53
N ILE A 183 -12.81 -1.99 -4.64
CA ILE A 183 -12.76 -2.56 -6.00
C ILE A 183 -11.77 -1.75 -6.84
N ASP A 184 -10.70 -2.40 -7.28
CA ASP A 184 -9.73 -1.81 -8.21
C ASP A 184 -10.07 -2.23 -9.65
N MET A 185 -10.34 -1.26 -10.51
CA MET A 185 -10.55 -1.46 -11.94
C MET A 185 -9.47 -0.76 -12.77
N VAL A 186 -9.03 -1.43 -13.83
CA VAL A 186 -8.08 -0.89 -14.80
C VAL A 186 -8.70 -0.88 -16.19
N VAL A 187 -8.62 0.26 -16.84
CA VAL A 187 -9.05 0.48 -18.23
C VAL A 187 -7.83 0.44 -19.14
N ASP A 188 -7.87 -0.44 -20.14
CA ASP A 188 -6.88 -0.51 -21.21
C ASP A 188 -7.51 0.06 -22.50
N GLY A 189 -7.07 1.28 -22.86
CA GLY A 189 -7.60 2.07 -23.97
C GLY A 189 -6.94 1.78 -25.33
N PHE A 190 -6.47 0.55 -25.54
CA PHE A 190 -5.65 -0.01 -26.65
C PHE A 190 -5.85 0.55 -28.08
N HIS A 191 -6.93 1.28 -28.38
CA HIS A 191 -7.24 1.76 -29.73
C HIS A 191 -6.80 3.18 -30.10
N ARG A 192 -6.47 4.06 -29.15
CA ARG A 192 -5.99 5.41 -29.50
C ARG A 192 -4.96 5.89 -28.49
N SER A 193 -3.79 6.28 -28.99
CA SER A 193 -2.77 7.04 -28.25
C SER A 193 -3.28 8.37 -27.65
N ALA A 194 -4.55 8.72 -27.89
CA ALA A 194 -5.25 9.89 -27.37
C ALA A 194 -6.08 9.63 -26.09
N ASP A 195 -6.26 8.37 -25.64
CA ASP A 195 -7.16 8.05 -24.50
C ASP A 195 -6.46 8.17 -23.13
N VAL A 196 -5.60 9.18 -22.93
CA VAL A 196 -5.05 9.46 -21.59
C VAL A 196 -6.20 9.89 -20.68
N GLY A 197 -6.32 9.26 -19.52
CA GLY A 197 -7.48 9.45 -18.64
C GLY A 197 -8.73 8.61 -18.96
N ALA A 198 -8.64 7.54 -19.78
CA ALA A 198 -9.74 6.60 -20.00
C ALA A 198 -10.44 6.13 -18.69
N GLY A 199 -9.68 5.86 -17.63
CA GLY A 199 -10.23 5.54 -16.32
C GLY A 199 -11.07 6.67 -15.70
N VAL A 200 -10.65 7.92 -15.87
CA VAL A 200 -11.39 9.11 -15.40
C VAL A 200 -12.69 9.28 -16.19
N GLU A 201 -12.65 9.10 -17.51
CA GLU A 201 -13.85 9.18 -18.34
C GLU A 201 -14.84 8.06 -18.06
N LEU A 202 -14.36 6.84 -17.78
CA LEU A 202 -15.22 5.75 -17.31
C LEU A 202 -15.85 6.09 -15.95
N ALA A 203 -15.10 6.65 -15.02
CA ALA A 203 -15.61 7.06 -13.71
C ALA A 203 -16.68 8.16 -13.83
N LYS A 204 -16.51 9.13 -14.73
CA LYS A 204 -17.54 10.13 -15.05
C LYS A 204 -18.81 9.49 -15.64
N ALA A 205 -18.66 8.51 -16.53
CA ALA A 205 -19.79 7.79 -17.09
C ALA A 205 -20.56 7.02 -16.01
N LEU A 206 -19.87 6.40 -15.05
CA LEU A 206 -20.51 5.74 -13.91
C LEU A 206 -21.21 6.72 -12.98
N GLN A 207 -20.59 7.87 -12.68
CA GLN A 207 -21.22 8.92 -11.88
C GLN A 207 -22.51 9.45 -12.53
N ALA A 208 -22.56 9.57 -13.86
CA ALA A 208 -23.77 9.99 -14.56
C ALA A 208 -24.92 8.98 -14.40
N ILE A 209 -24.61 7.70 -14.26
CA ILE A 209 -25.58 6.62 -14.02
C ILE A 209 -25.97 6.55 -12.53
N TYR A 210 -25.04 6.88 -11.64
CA TYR A 210 -25.22 6.90 -10.18
C TYR A 210 -24.96 8.30 -9.61
N PRO A 211 -25.92 9.25 -9.74
CA PRO A 211 -25.72 10.64 -9.33
C PRO A 211 -25.46 10.82 -7.82
N GLN A 212 -25.86 9.85 -7.00
CA GLN A 212 -25.62 9.82 -5.57
C GLN A 212 -24.15 9.49 -5.21
N ALA A 213 -23.39 8.94 -6.14
CA ALA A 213 -22.00 8.59 -5.91
C ALA A 213 -21.10 9.82 -6.03
N ARG A 214 -20.17 9.96 -5.08
CA ARG A 214 -19.17 11.02 -5.10
C ARG A 214 -18.00 10.62 -5.99
N LEU A 215 -17.64 11.47 -6.94
CA LEU A 215 -16.50 11.29 -7.83
C LEU A 215 -15.31 12.13 -7.34
N GLU A 216 -14.16 11.49 -7.11
CA GLU A 216 -12.90 12.15 -6.81
C GLU A 216 -11.89 11.88 -7.92
N ILE A 217 -11.33 12.93 -8.53
CA ILE A 217 -10.41 12.82 -9.67
C ILE A 217 -9.01 13.25 -9.23
N HIS A 218 -8.02 12.38 -9.44
CA HIS A 218 -6.62 12.65 -9.11
C HIS A 218 -5.80 12.85 -10.39
N GLY A 219 -5.81 14.08 -10.90
CA GLY A 219 -5.25 14.41 -12.23
C GLY A 219 -3.77 14.06 -12.44
N LYS A 220 -2.93 14.07 -11.39
CA LYS A 220 -1.50 13.71 -11.49
C LYS A 220 -1.26 12.24 -11.84
N PHE A 221 -2.20 11.35 -11.52
CA PHE A 221 -2.03 9.90 -11.64
C PHE A 221 -3.00 9.26 -12.64
N GLN A 222 -3.87 10.07 -13.26
CA GLN A 222 -4.95 9.62 -14.16
C GLN A 222 -5.85 8.56 -13.53
N THR A 223 -6.11 8.71 -12.23
CA THR A 223 -7.01 7.84 -11.47
C THR A 223 -8.24 8.61 -11.01
N ALA A 224 -9.35 7.91 -10.87
CA ALA A 224 -10.58 8.43 -10.29
C ALA A 224 -11.14 7.41 -9.30
N ALA A 225 -11.72 7.91 -8.21
CA ALA A 225 -12.43 7.12 -7.22
C ALA A 225 -13.92 7.47 -7.28
N VAL A 226 -14.78 6.44 -7.30
CA VAL A 226 -16.24 6.57 -7.21
C VAL A 226 -16.68 5.99 -5.87
N LEU A 227 -17.31 6.82 -5.05
CA LEU A 227 -17.56 6.57 -3.63
C LEU A 227 -19.06 6.57 -3.33
N TRP A 228 -19.55 5.48 -2.72
CA TRP A 228 -20.88 5.41 -2.12
C TRP A 228 -20.76 5.54 -0.61
N HIS A 229 -21.72 6.22 0.03
CA HIS A 229 -21.81 6.37 1.48
C HIS A 229 -23.18 5.90 1.95
N ASN A 230 -23.22 4.85 2.77
CA ASN A 230 -24.44 4.29 3.35
C ASN A 230 -25.54 4.03 2.31
N ASP A 231 -25.16 3.57 1.12
CA ASP A 231 -26.11 3.19 0.07
C ASP A 231 -26.93 1.96 0.52
N LEU A 232 -28.21 1.91 0.12
CA LEU A 232 -29.14 0.86 0.55
C LEU A 232 -28.78 -0.52 -0.01
N GLU A 233 -28.17 -0.59 -1.20
CA GLU A 233 -27.76 -1.84 -1.85
C GLU A 233 -26.24 -2.05 -1.80
N LEU A 234 -25.46 -0.97 -1.95
CA LEU A 234 -23.99 -1.03 -2.06
C LEU A 234 -23.26 -0.71 -0.75
N GLY A 235 -23.96 -0.24 0.29
CA GLY A 235 -23.36 0.18 1.54
C GLY A 235 -22.33 1.32 1.35
N SER A 236 -21.17 1.18 1.98
CA SER A 236 -20.04 2.10 1.80
C SER A 236 -19.00 1.44 0.91
N LEU A 237 -19.15 1.63 -0.40
CA LEU A 237 -18.31 1.04 -1.44
C LEU A 237 -17.33 2.06 -2.00
N TRP A 238 -16.08 1.64 -2.15
CA TRP A 238 -15.04 2.39 -2.85
C TRP A 238 -14.66 1.67 -4.15
N ILE A 239 -14.78 2.37 -5.29
CA ILE A 239 -14.31 1.89 -6.58
C ILE A 239 -13.20 2.80 -7.11
N ASP A 240 -11.98 2.27 -7.18
CA ASP A 240 -10.84 2.93 -7.80
C ASP A 240 -10.73 2.53 -9.27
N ILE A 241 -10.69 3.51 -10.16
CA ILE A 241 -10.59 3.32 -11.60
C ILE A 241 -9.32 4.00 -12.10
N ALA A 242 -8.44 3.22 -12.71
CA ALA A 242 -7.17 3.69 -13.27
C ALA A 242 -7.08 3.38 -14.76
N THR A 243 -6.44 4.26 -15.52
CA THR A 243 -5.93 3.88 -16.85
C THR A 243 -4.69 3.00 -16.68
N ALA A 244 -4.61 1.90 -17.43
CA ALA A 244 -3.47 0.99 -17.42
C ALA A 244 -2.17 1.78 -17.70
N ARG A 245 -1.16 1.58 -16.84
CA ARG A 245 0.05 2.40 -16.88
C ARG A 245 1.31 1.64 -16.51
N THR A 246 2.44 2.10 -17.04
CA THR A 246 3.77 1.66 -16.64
C THR A 246 4.35 2.67 -15.66
N GLU A 247 5.16 2.20 -14.71
CA GLU A 247 5.83 3.04 -13.72
C GLU A 247 7.35 2.98 -13.93
N PHE A 248 8.00 4.15 -13.86
CA PHE A 248 9.46 4.25 -13.94
C PHE A 248 10.02 5.05 -12.76
N TYR A 249 11.03 4.48 -12.10
CA TYR A 249 11.70 5.09 -10.96
C TYR A 249 13.03 5.71 -11.40
N LEU A 250 13.13 7.04 -11.35
CA LEU A 250 14.37 7.76 -11.69
C LEU A 250 15.54 7.37 -10.77
N TYR A 251 15.24 7.07 -9.51
CA TYR A 251 16.17 6.59 -8.51
C TYR A 251 15.41 5.74 -7.47
N PRO A 252 16.10 4.86 -6.72
CA PRO A 252 15.49 4.05 -5.66
C PRO A 252 14.62 4.88 -4.72
N ALA A 253 13.42 4.38 -4.39
CA ALA A 253 12.46 5.03 -3.51
C ALA A 253 11.84 6.37 -3.98
N ALA A 254 12.08 6.80 -5.22
CA ALA A 254 11.41 7.96 -5.80
C ALA A 254 9.90 7.72 -6.01
N ASN A 255 9.15 8.81 -6.22
CA ASN A 255 7.83 8.67 -6.84
C ASN A 255 8.02 8.22 -8.30
N PRO A 256 7.18 7.29 -8.80
CA PRO A 256 7.28 6.86 -10.17
C PRO A 256 6.76 7.91 -11.14
N GLU A 257 7.36 7.98 -12.33
CA GLU A 257 6.74 8.58 -13.51
C GLU A 257 5.76 7.57 -14.13
N VAL A 258 4.57 8.04 -14.51
CA VAL A 258 3.51 7.20 -15.08
C VAL A 258 3.27 7.51 -16.55
N GLU A 259 2.99 6.47 -17.33
CA GLU A 259 2.63 6.59 -18.75
C GLU A 259 1.61 5.50 -19.11
N SER A 260 0.61 5.83 -19.96
CA SER A 260 -0.38 4.87 -20.43
C SER A 260 0.27 3.66 -21.09
N SER A 261 -0.23 2.47 -20.78
CA SER A 261 0.40 1.20 -21.17
C SER A 261 -0.62 0.06 -21.24
N SER A 262 -0.17 -1.14 -21.64
CA SER A 262 -1.03 -2.34 -21.64
C SER A 262 -1.33 -2.86 -20.23
N ILE A 263 -2.42 -3.62 -20.07
CA ILE A 263 -2.74 -4.32 -18.81
C ILE A 263 -1.57 -5.19 -18.30
N ARG A 264 -0.79 -5.80 -19.19
CA ARG A 264 0.37 -6.61 -18.81
C ARG A 264 1.44 -5.76 -18.09
N GLN A 265 1.71 -4.56 -18.60
CA GLN A 265 2.68 -3.64 -18.01
C GLN A 265 2.14 -3.07 -16.68
N ASP A 266 0.83 -2.81 -16.60
CA ASP A 266 0.18 -2.41 -15.34
C ASP A 266 0.29 -3.49 -14.25
N LEU A 267 0.15 -4.77 -14.61
CA LEU A 267 0.32 -5.87 -13.67
C LEU A 267 1.80 -6.07 -13.29
N TYR A 268 2.75 -5.82 -14.19
CA TYR A 268 4.18 -6.00 -13.93
C TYR A 268 4.73 -5.04 -12.86
N ARG A 269 4.22 -3.79 -12.81
CA ARG A 269 4.65 -2.77 -11.82
C ARG A 269 4.18 -3.04 -10.38
N ARG A 270 3.34 -4.05 -10.17
CA ARG A 270 2.77 -4.37 -8.85
C ARG A 270 3.81 -4.99 -7.91
N ASP A 271 3.40 -5.25 -6.68
CA ASP A 271 4.30 -5.70 -5.62
C ASP A 271 4.57 -7.21 -5.66
N PHE A 272 3.51 -8.03 -5.71
CA PHE A 272 3.59 -9.48 -5.64
C PHE A 272 2.73 -10.16 -6.71
N THR A 273 3.14 -11.35 -7.12
CA THR A 273 2.45 -12.18 -8.13
C THR A 273 0.97 -12.39 -7.80
N ILE A 274 0.65 -12.66 -6.54
CA ILE A 274 -0.73 -12.86 -6.04
C ILE A 274 -1.62 -11.61 -6.17
N ASN A 275 -1.01 -10.42 -6.30
CA ASN A 275 -1.70 -9.15 -6.52
C ASN A 275 -1.57 -8.68 -7.98
N ALA A 276 -0.85 -9.42 -8.82
CA ALA A 276 -0.65 -9.14 -10.25
C ALA A 276 -1.55 -10.02 -11.13
N LEU A 277 -2.81 -10.17 -10.69
CA LEU A 277 -3.88 -10.89 -11.35
C LEU A 277 -4.92 -9.90 -11.88
N ALA A 278 -5.50 -10.21 -13.03
CA ALA A 278 -6.60 -9.45 -13.61
C ALA A 278 -7.72 -10.37 -14.10
N LEU A 279 -8.96 -9.98 -13.88
CA LEU A 279 -10.14 -10.60 -14.45
C LEU A 279 -10.72 -9.65 -15.50
N ARG A 280 -10.76 -10.08 -16.77
CA ARG A 280 -11.37 -9.28 -17.84
C ARG A 280 -12.88 -9.22 -17.60
N LEU A 281 -13.47 -8.04 -17.71
CA LEU A 281 -14.91 -7.81 -17.54
C LEU A 281 -15.63 -7.56 -18.87
N THR A 282 -14.93 -7.05 -19.88
CA THR A 282 -15.47 -6.88 -21.24
C THR A 282 -15.28 -8.16 -22.07
N GLU A 283 -16.09 -8.33 -23.12
CA GLU A 283 -16.03 -9.55 -23.91
C GLU A 283 -14.65 -9.72 -24.59
N PRO A 284 -14.08 -10.94 -24.58
CA PRO A 284 -12.92 -11.25 -25.40
C PRO A 284 -13.30 -11.17 -26.88
N ARG A 285 -12.42 -10.62 -27.72
CA ARG A 285 -12.62 -10.58 -29.19
C ARG A 285 -12.78 -11.96 -29.83
N THR A 286 -12.31 -13.00 -29.15
CA THR A 286 -12.26 -14.38 -29.64
C THR A 286 -13.14 -15.28 -28.78
N ARG A 287 -14.46 -15.13 -28.89
CA ARG A 287 -15.43 -15.97 -28.19
C ARG A 287 -15.97 -17.05 -29.16
N THR A 288 -15.32 -18.21 -29.23
CA THR A 288 -15.91 -19.40 -29.88
C THR A 288 -16.15 -20.58 -28.95
N ARG A 289 -15.74 -20.53 -27.67
CA ARG A 289 -15.80 -21.72 -26.78
C ARG A 289 -15.99 -21.52 -25.26
N ALA A 290 -16.30 -20.33 -24.76
CA ALA A 290 -16.48 -20.13 -23.31
C ALA A 290 -17.97 -20.15 -22.91
N PRO A 291 -18.37 -20.87 -21.84
CA PRO A 291 -19.74 -20.86 -21.33
C PRO A 291 -20.21 -19.43 -21.03
N GLU A 292 -21.48 -19.16 -21.33
CA GLU A 292 -22.18 -17.92 -20.94
C GLU A 292 -21.93 -17.67 -19.44
N ALA A 293 -21.56 -16.44 -19.06
CA ALA A 293 -21.18 -16.00 -17.69
C ALA A 293 -19.73 -16.20 -17.19
N SER A 294 -18.83 -16.86 -17.93
CA SER A 294 -17.43 -17.00 -17.50
C SER A 294 -16.50 -15.86 -17.96
N GLN A 295 -15.67 -15.34 -17.05
CA GLN A 295 -14.71 -14.27 -17.32
C GLN A 295 -13.27 -14.79 -17.43
N GLU A 296 -12.47 -14.17 -18.30
CA GLU A 296 -11.07 -14.54 -18.55
C GLU A 296 -10.15 -14.04 -17.42
N LEU A 297 -9.51 -14.97 -16.71
CA LEU A 297 -8.47 -14.67 -15.73
C LEU A 297 -7.09 -14.58 -16.42
N LEU A 298 -6.50 -13.39 -16.36
CA LEU A 298 -5.14 -13.10 -16.79
C LEU A 298 -4.16 -13.29 -15.63
N ASP A 299 -3.29 -14.29 -15.77
CA ASP A 299 -2.18 -14.59 -14.86
C ASP A 299 -0.87 -14.70 -15.66
N PHE A 300 -0.15 -13.58 -15.77
CA PHE A 300 1.10 -13.53 -16.53
C PHE A 300 2.34 -13.96 -15.73
N PHE A 301 2.22 -14.05 -14.41
CA PHE A 301 3.36 -14.12 -13.48
C PHE A 301 3.28 -15.29 -12.49
N GLY A 302 2.30 -16.19 -12.65
CA GLY A 302 2.15 -17.37 -11.81
C GLY A 302 1.45 -17.12 -10.48
N GLY A 303 0.69 -16.03 -10.36
CA GLY A 303 0.00 -15.65 -9.12
C GLY A 303 -0.99 -16.71 -8.63
N VAL A 304 -1.65 -17.46 -9.53
CA VAL A 304 -2.54 -18.55 -9.15
C VAL A 304 -1.77 -19.73 -8.52
N ALA A 305 -0.57 -20.01 -9.03
CA ALA A 305 0.28 -21.07 -8.48
C ALA A 305 0.84 -20.67 -7.09
N ASP A 306 1.24 -19.41 -6.93
CA ASP A 306 1.70 -18.87 -5.65
C ASP A 306 0.56 -18.81 -4.62
N LEU A 307 -0.68 -18.49 -5.04
CA LEU A 307 -1.87 -18.59 -4.18
C LEU A 307 -2.09 -20.02 -3.67
N ARG A 308 -2.01 -21.03 -4.54
CA ARG A 308 -2.17 -22.45 -4.18
C ARG A 308 -1.06 -22.94 -3.25
N SER A 309 0.18 -22.51 -3.50
CA SER A 309 1.34 -22.89 -2.68
C SER A 309 1.55 -22.00 -1.45
N LYS A 310 0.67 -21.02 -1.22
CA LYS A 310 0.70 -20.07 -0.09
C LYS A 310 2.02 -19.29 -0.01
N GLN A 311 2.49 -18.78 -1.14
CA GLN A 311 3.75 -18.04 -1.24
C GLN A 311 3.54 -16.56 -1.57
N ILE A 312 4.34 -15.70 -0.94
CA ILE A 312 4.51 -14.29 -1.30
C ILE A 312 5.78 -14.17 -2.16
N ARG A 313 5.61 -13.89 -3.45
CA ARG A 313 6.68 -13.79 -4.44
C ARG A 313 6.64 -12.43 -5.14
N VAL A 314 7.80 -11.77 -5.27
CA VAL A 314 7.94 -10.53 -6.06
C VAL A 314 8.05 -10.81 -7.56
N LEU A 315 7.66 -9.83 -8.39
CA LEU A 315 7.71 -9.97 -9.85
C LEU A 315 9.13 -9.86 -10.44
N HIS A 316 10.06 -9.19 -9.75
CA HIS A 316 11.44 -9.01 -10.21
C HIS A 316 12.41 -8.70 -9.04
N PRO A 317 13.72 -8.95 -9.22
CA PRO A 317 14.73 -8.79 -8.15
C PRO A 317 14.83 -7.37 -7.56
N ASN A 318 14.64 -6.35 -8.40
CA ASN A 318 14.79 -4.94 -8.01
C ASN A 318 13.56 -4.37 -7.28
N SER A 319 12.50 -5.15 -7.07
CA SER A 319 11.22 -4.69 -6.51
C SER A 319 11.40 -3.92 -5.19
N PHE A 320 12.25 -4.41 -4.29
CA PHE A 320 12.51 -3.77 -2.99
C PHE A 320 13.49 -2.58 -3.05
N ILE A 321 14.29 -2.47 -4.13
CA ILE A 321 15.17 -1.32 -4.37
C ILE A 321 14.34 -0.16 -4.94
N GLU A 322 13.47 -0.47 -5.90
CA GLU A 322 12.55 0.51 -6.50
C GLU A 322 11.57 1.06 -5.45
N ASP A 323 10.96 0.16 -4.68
CA ASP A 323 10.01 0.53 -3.64
C ASP A 323 10.27 -0.23 -2.32
N PRO A 324 11.04 0.39 -1.42
CA PRO A 324 11.40 -0.22 -0.14
C PRO A 324 10.22 -0.53 0.78
N THR A 325 9.07 0.13 0.59
CA THR A 325 7.86 -0.12 1.40
C THR A 325 7.26 -1.50 1.12
N ARG A 326 7.62 -2.13 0.00
CA ARG A 326 7.20 -3.50 -0.34
C ARG A 326 7.68 -4.54 0.66
N ILE A 327 8.76 -4.30 1.43
CA ILE A 327 9.16 -5.22 2.52
C ILE A 327 8.05 -5.32 3.58
N TYR A 328 7.53 -4.18 4.02
CA TYR A 328 6.46 -4.13 5.01
C TYR A 328 5.16 -4.71 4.46
N ARG A 329 4.87 -4.47 3.18
CA ARG A 329 3.75 -5.09 2.48
C ARG A 329 3.88 -6.61 2.40
N ALA A 330 5.08 -7.14 2.12
CA ALA A 330 5.34 -8.57 2.06
C ALA A 330 5.02 -9.22 3.41
N VAL A 331 5.51 -8.64 4.51
CA VAL A 331 5.21 -9.12 5.86
C VAL A 331 3.71 -9.01 6.17
N ARG A 332 3.09 -7.88 5.83
CA ARG A 332 1.65 -7.68 6.04
C ARG A 332 0.82 -8.74 5.33
N PHE A 333 1.11 -9.03 4.06
CA PHE A 333 0.39 -10.06 3.30
C PHE A 333 0.71 -11.47 3.79
N ALA A 334 1.98 -11.80 4.06
CA ALA A 334 2.38 -13.10 4.61
C ALA A 334 1.62 -13.41 5.90
N VAL A 335 1.58 -12.47 6.85
CA VAL A 335 0.91 -12.66 8.14
C VAL A 335 -0.61 -12.61 8.01
N ARG A 336 -1.17 -11.69 7.21
CA ARG A 336 -2.62 -11.58 7.00
C ARG A 336 -3.21 -12.84 6.37
N LEU A 337 -2.52 -13.41 5.39
CA LEU A 337 -3.01 -14.56 4.61
C LEU A 337 -2.55 -15.91 5.18
N GLY A 338 -1.62 -15.92 6.15
CA GLY A 338 -0.99 -17.15 6.64
C GLY A 338 -0.10 -17.80 5.58
N PHE A 339 0.58 -16.97 4.77
CA PHE A 339 1.47 -17.37 3.68
C PHE A 339 2.93 -17.23 4.11
N GLU A 340 3.82 -17.95 3.43
CA GLU A 340 5.25 -17.80 3.61
C GLU A 340 5.87 -16.90 2.54
N ILE A 341 6.93 -16.20 2.91
CA ILE A 341 7.73 -15.45 1.93
C ILE A 341 8.61 -16.45 1.21
N GLU A 342 8.58 -16.40 -0.12
CA GLU A 342 9.34 -17.30 -0.95
C GLU A 342 10.87 -17.11 -0.76
N PRO A 343 11.69 -18.18 -0.73
CA PRO A 343 13.10 -18.06 -0.32
C PRO A 343 13.92 -17.06 -1.14
N GLN A 344 13.73 -17.02 -2.46
CA GLN A 344 14.42 -16.05 -3.32
C GLN A 344 13.95 -14.61 -3.03
N THR A 345 12.65 -14.42 -2.78
CA THR A 345 12.07 -13.14 -2.36
C THR A 345 12.65 -12.68 -1.02
N GLU A 346 12.82 -13.57 -0.04
CA GLU A 346 13.52 -13.25 1.21
C GLU A 346 14.98 -12.84 0.95
N MET A 347 15.69 -13.53 0.06
CA MET A 347 17.05 -13.13 -0.33
C MET A 347 17.08 -11.72 -0.92
N TYR A 348 16.10 -11.34 -1.75
CA TYR A 348 16.00 -9.97 -2.28
C TYR A 348 15.72 -8.94 -1.20
N ILE A 349 14.89 -9.26 -0.20
CA ILE A 349 14.65 -8.39 0.97
C ILE A 349 15.98 -8.14 1.69
N ARG A 350 16.71 -9.21 2.04
CA ARG A 350 17.99 -9.11 2.76
C ARG A 350 19.04 -8.36 1.94
N HIS A 351 19.10 -8.59 0.63
CA HIS A 351 20.01 -7.87 -0.26
C HIS A 351 19.68 -6.38 -0.34
N ALA A 352 18.40 -6.02 -0.46
CA ALA A 352 17.98 -4.62 -0.46
C ALA A 352 18.34 -3.93 0.86
N ILE A 353 18.14 -4.60 2.00
CA ILE A 353 18.52 -4.07 3.32
C ILE A 353 20.04 -3.84 3.40
N ALA A 354 20.82 -4.84 2.97
CA ALA A 354 22.28 -4.79 3.00
C ALA A 354 22.89 -3.75 2.05
N SER A 355 22.22 -3.43 0.94
CA SER A 355 22.71 -2.45 -0.04
C SER A 355 22.67 -1.00 0.46
N GLY A 356 22.09 -0.75 1.63
CA GLY A 356 22.06 0.58 2.23
C GLY A 356 21.06 1.54 1.60
N VAL A 357 20.16 1.05 0.73
CA VAL A 357 19.01 1.81 0.19
C VAL A 357 18.12 2.36 1.32
N TYR A 358 18.28 1.92 2.57
CA TYR A 358 17.54 2.43 3.73
C TYR A 358 18.29 3.51 4.54
N GLN A 359 19.57 3.77 4.24
CA GLN A 359 20.41 4.72 4.97
C GLN A 359 20.35 6.15 4.41
N PHE A 360 19.18 6.59 3.93
CA PHE A 360 18.98 7.91 3.32
C PHE A 360 19.04 9.11 4.30
N ARG A 361 19.92 9.08 5.30
CA ARG A 361 20.18 10.21 6.21
C ARG A 361 20.57 11.50 5.46
N ASN A 362 21.01 11.41 4.20
CA ASN A 362 21.44 12.57 3.40
C ASN A 362 20.45 13.02 2.31
N ARG A 363 19.32 12.34 2.08
CA ARG A 363 18.26 12.79 1.15
C ARG A 363 16.88 12.31 1.63
N PRO A 364 16.16 13.08 2.44
CA PRO A 364 14.78 12.75 2.76
C PRO A 364 13.98 12.71 1.46
N VAL A 365 13.31 11.58 1.19
CA VAL A 365 12.31 11.45 0.13
C VAL A 365 10.95 11.43 0.83
N PRO A 366 10.26 12.58 0.96
CA PRO A 366 9.06 12.70 1.79
C PRO A 366 7.94 11.71 1.42
N ALA A 367 7.88 11.32 0.15
CA ALA A 367 6.91 10.34 -0.34
C ALA A 367 7.19 8.91 0.14
N LEU A 368 8.46 8.51 0.30
CA LEU A 368 8.81 7.22 0.89
C LEU A 368 8.37 7.16 2.35
N GLN A 369 8.59 8.26 3.08
CA GLN A 369 8.34 8.35 4.51
C GLN A 369 6.85 8.25 4.84
N SER A 370 5.99 8.97 4.10
CA SER A 370 4.55 8.90 4.28
C SER A 370 3.99 7.51 3.95
N ARG A 371 4.51 6.86 2.89
CA ARG A 371 4.15 5.49 2.51
C ARG A 371 4.60 4.46 3.54
N LEU A 372 5.81 4.60 4.07
CA LEU A 372 6.32 3.76 5.16
C LEU A 372 5.46 3.91 6.41
N ARG A 373 5.11 5.14 6.81
CA ARG A 373 4.17 5.38 7.93
C ARG A 373 2.84 4.67 7.70
N SER A 374 2.28 4.75 6.50
CA SER A 374 1.01 4.09 6.16
C SER A 374 1.10 2.56 6.28
N GLU A 375 2.16 1.93 5.76
CA GLU A 375 2.34 0.48 5.89
C GLU A 375 2.57 0.05 7.35
N LEU A 376 3.31 0.84 8.14
CA LEU A 376 3.45 0.62 9.58
C LEU A 376 2.11 0.75 10.31
N LYS A 377 1.30 1.77 9.98
CA LYS A 377 -0.05 1.94 10.52
C LYS A 377 -0.91 0.71 10.23
N TYR A 378 -0.93 0.22 9.00
CA TYR A 378 -1.72 -0.98 8.65
C TYR A 378 -1.27 -2.22 9.43
N ILE A 379 0.04 -2.41 9.61
CA ILE A 379 0.58 -3.52 10.40
C ILE A 379 0.21 -3.40 11.87
N LEU A 380 0.39 -2.23 12.47
CA LEU A 380 0.22 -1.99 13.91
C LEU A 380 -1.25 -1.87 14.33
N GLN A 381 -2.15 -1.51 13.41
CA GLN A 381 -3.59 -1.48 13.66
C GLN A 381 -4.22 -2.88 13.60
N ALA A 382 -3.58 -3.83 12.92
CA ALA A 382 -4.13 -5.16 12.73
C ALA A 382 -4.03 -6.03 14.00
N ALA A 383 -4.98 -6.95 14.19
CA ALA A 383 -4.96 -7.91 15.29
C ALA A 383 -3.70 -8.81 15.28
N TYR A 384 -3.11 -9.03 14.10
CA TYR A 384 -1.92 -9.84 13.90
C TYR A 384 -0.60 -9.05 14.00
N TRP A 385 -0.61 -7.79 14.48
CA TRP A 385 0.59 -6.94 14.57
C TRP A 385 1.78 -7.64 15.25
N LYS A 386 1.51 -8.48 16.27
CA LYS A 386 2.53 -9.25 17.00
C LYS A 386 3.33 -10.18 16.09
N ALA A 387 2.65 -10.92 15.21
CA ALA A 387 3.30 -11.81 14.27
C ALA A 387 4.07 -11.02 13.20
N ALA A 388 3.50 -9.90 12.74
CA ALA A 388 4.16 -9.03 11.77
C ALA A 388 5.44 -8.37 12.30
N ILE A 389 5.45 -7.85 13.53
CA ILE A 389 6.65 -7.25 14.13
C ILE A 389 7.77 -8.30 14.33
N ARG A 390 7.41 -9.53 14.70
CA ARG A 390 8.39 -10.63 14.77
C ARG A 390 8.97 -10.96 13.40
N LYS A 391 8.13 -11.15 12.38
CA LYS A 391 8.59 -11.43 11.01
C LYS A 391 9.47 -10.30 10.46
N LEU A 392 9.13 -9.03 10.75
CA LEU A 392 9.99 -7.89 10.42
C LEU A 392 11.35 -7.96 11.12
N ALA A 393 11.39 -8.39 12.39
CA ALA A 393 12.64 -8.59 13.11
C ALA A 393 13.46 -9.76 12.54
N ASP A 394 12.82 -10.87 12.18
CA ASP A 394 13.47 -12.06 11.59
C ASP A 394 14.13 -11.75 10.23
N LEU A 395 13.56 -10.78 9.50
CA LEU A 395 14.07 -10.26 8.23
C LEU A 395 15.08 -9.12 8.39
N ASP A 396 15.40 -8.71 9.63
CA ASP A 396 16.17 -7.50 9.94
C ASP A 396 15.57 -6.20 9.36
N ALA A 397 14.29 -6.21 8.99
CA ALA A 397 13.62 -5.08 8.33
C ALA A 397 13.32 -3.90 9.28
N LEU A 398 13.49 -4.06 10.60
CA LEU A 398 13.35 -2.95 11.54
C LEU A 398 14.44 -1.87 11.36
N VAL A 399 15.59 -2.23 10.77
CA VAL A 399 16.66 -1.27 10.46
C VAL A 399 16.22 -0.19 9.47
N CYS A 400 15.17 -0.46 8.69
CA CYS A 400 14.57 0.47 7.75
C CYS A 400 13.85 1.64 8.45
N ILE A 401 13.47 1.48 9.72
CA ILE A 401 12.99 2.60 10.57
C ILE A 401 14.20 3.34 11.14
N HIS A 402 15.15 2.59 11.71
CA HIS A 402 16.38 3.14 12.27
C HIS A 402 17.46 2.05 12.39
N PRO A 403 18.74 2.32 12.06
CA PRO A 403 19.80 1.30 12.04
C PRO A 403 20.01 0.54 13.36
N HIS A 404 19.75 1.21 14.49
CA HIS A 404 19.91 0.63 15.83
C HIS A 404 18.64 -0.02 16.39
N LEU A 405 17.52 -0.01 15.64
CA LEU A 405 16.27 -0.61 16.11
C LEU A 405 16.31 -2.13 15.95
N LYS A 406 16.32 -2.84 17.08
CA LYS A 406 16.23 -4.30 17.15
C LYS A 406 15.14 -4.74 18.11
N LEU A 407 14.47 -5.84 17.77
CA LEU A 407 13.45 -6.42 18.63
C LEU A 407 14.08 -7.27 19.73
N ASP A 408 14.49 -6.62 20.82
CA ASP A 408 14.96 -7.32 22.02
C ASP A 408 13.81 -7.74 22.94
N ARG A 409 14.12 -8.53 23.99
CA ARG A 409 13.14 -9.01 24.97
C ARG A 409 12.45 -7.85 25.70
N GLU A 410 13.15 -6.75 25.89
CA GLU A 410 12.66 -5.58 26.63
C GLU A 410 11.65 -4.81 25.78
N LEU A 411 12.00 -4.45 24.54
CA LEU A 411 11.10 -3.80 23.60
C LEU A 411 9.85 -4.64 23.34
N TRP A 412 10.00 -5.97 23.20
CA TRP A 412 8.85 -6.87 23.07
C TRP A 412 7.92 -6.84 24.30
N ARG A 413 8.48 -6.71 25.50
CA ARG A 413 7.71 -6.55 26.74
C ARG A 413 6.99 -5.21 26.76
N GLN A 414 7.65 -4.12 26.37
CA GLN A 414 7.09 -2.78 26.33
C GLN A 414 5.90 -2.70 25.36
N LEU A 415 6.04 -3.25 24.14
CA LEU A 415 4.96 -3.32 23.16
C LEU A 415 3.74 -4.09 23.69
N LYS A 416 3.95 -5.22 24.38
CA LYS A 416 2.86 -5.99 25.01
C LYS A 416 2.16 -5.22 26.12
N TRP A 417 2.87 -4.34 26.82
CA TRP A 417 2.24 -3.48 27.82
C TRP A 417 1.42 -2.36 27.17
N ALA A 418 1.97 -1.68 26.17
CA ALA A 418 1.24 -0.68 25.41
C ALA A 418 -0.07 -1.24 24.81
N ASP A 419 -0.02 -2.45 24.24
CA ASP A 419 -1.20 -3.19 23.75
C ASP A 419 -2.24 -3.48 24.83
N ARG A 420 -1.82 -3.74 26.07
CA ARG A 420 -2.75 -3.90 27.21
C ARG A 420 -3.37 -2.58 27.63
N PHE A 421 -2.62 -1.49 27.54
CA PHE A 421 -3.10 -0.16 27.88
C PHE A 421 -4.17 0.34 26.91
N GLN A 422 -4.25 -0.18 25.67
CA GLN A 422 -5.33 0.16 24.72
C GLN A 422 -6.75 0.00 25.30
N ARG A 423 -6.94 -0.85 26.32
CA ARG A 423 -8.24 -1.02 26.97
C ARG A 423 -8.75 0.25 27.66
N TYR A 424 -7.90 1.25 27.83
CA TYR A 424 -8.24 2.58 28.33
C TYR A 424 -8.49 3.52 27.16
N ASP A 425 -9.45 4.43 27.35
CA ASP A 425 -9.78 5.43 26.34
C ASP A 425 -8.65 6.46 26.27
N PHE A 426 -7.79 6.31 25.27
CA PHE A 426 -6.77 7.29 24.91
C PHE A 426 -7.24 8.09 23.72
N SER A 427 -6.88 9.37 23.65
CA SER A 427 -7.23 10.21 22.50
C SER A 427 -6.42 9.83 21.25
N ILE A 428 -5.29 9.12 21.39
CA ILE A 428 -4.52 8.61 20.25
C ILE A 428 -4.95 7.20 19.79
N PRO A 429 -4.84 6.92 18.47
CA PRO A 429 -5.01 5.58 17.95
C PRO A 429 -3.98 4.58 18.50
N HIS A 430 -4.43 3.35 18.78
CA HIS A 430 -3.57 2.26 19.28
C HIS A 430 -2.27 2.05 18.49
N TRP A 431 -2.37 2.05 17.15
CA TRP A 431 -1.22 1.84 16.27
C TRP A 431 -0.13 2.89 16.48
N GLN A 432 -0.52 4.12 16.83
CA GLN A 432 0.40 5.22 17.04
C GLN A 432 1.17 5.04 18.35
N LEU A 433 0.51 4.62 19.43
CA LEU A 433 1.17 4.29 20.70
C LEU A 433 2.21 3.17 20.51
N LEU A 434 1.87 2.10 19.77
CA LEU A 434 2.82 1.03 19.45
C LEU A 434 4.03 1.52 18.66
N LEU A 435 3.79 2.40 17.67
CA LEU A 435 4.86 2.99 16.88
C LEU A 435 5.77 3.88 17.74
N GLU A 436 5.20 4.69 18.63
CA GLU A 436 5.95 5.52 19.56
C GLU A 436 6.80 4.69 20.52
N VAL A 437 6.34 3.51 20.96
CA VAL A 437 7.15 2.58 21.75
C VAL A 437 8.37 2.06 20.97
N LEU A 438 8.21 1.75 19.68
CA LEU A 438 9.33 1.38 18.80
C LEU A 438 10.34 2.53 18.69
N ILE A 439 9.86 3.74 18.42
CA ILE A 439 10.70 4.94 18.26
C ILE A 439 11.34 5.35 19.59
N ALA A 440 10.69 5.12 20.73
CA ALA A 440 11.27 5.42 22.04
C ALA A 440 12.51 4.57 22.39
N ARG A 441 12.82 3.52 21.61
CA ARG A 441 14.02 2.68 21.81
C ARG A 441 15.29 3.28 21.23
N ILE A 442 15.18 4.22 20.30
CA ILE A 442 16.31 4.84 19.58
C ILE A 442 16.69 6.20 20.18
N ASP A 443 17.84 6.74 19.81
CA ASP A 443 18.35 8.01 20.32
C ASP A 443 17.77 9.23 19.56
N ASP A 444 17.74 9.16 18.22
CA ASP A 444 17.24 10.23 17.33
C ASP A 444 15.69 10.24 17.21
N ARG A 445 14.98 10.07 18.33
CA ARG A 445 13.52 9.83 18.38
C ARG A 445 12.72 10.89 17.64
N ALA A 446 13.01 12.16 17.93
CA ALA A 446 12.29 13.30 17.36
C ALA A 446 12.51 13.40 15.84
N ILE A 447 13.75 13.17 15.37
CA ILE A 447 14.09 13.20 13.95
C ILE A 447 13.35 12.08 13.21
N VAL A 448 13.32 10.87 13.76
CA VAL A 448 12.59 9.74 13.16
C VAL A 448 11.08 9.97 13.18
N ALA A 449 10.52 10.51 14.26
CA ALA A 449 9.11 10.87 14.36
C ALA A 449 8.71 11.93 13.33
N GLN A 450 9.54 12.97 13.16
CA GLN A 450 9.35 14.01 12.15
C GLN A 450 9.49 13.46 10.73
N THR A 451 10.50 12.62 10.51
CA THR A 451 10.72 11.90 9.24
C THR A 451 9.48 11.09 8.88
N LEU A 452 8.91 10.33 9.82
CA LEU A 452 7.69 9.56 9.60
C LEU A 452 6.42 10.43 9.55
N GLN A 453 6.52 11.75 9.67
CA GLN A 453 5.38 12.69 9.64
C GLN A 453 4.31 12.34 10.71
N LEU A 454 4.76 12.08 11.94
CA LEU A 454 3.87 11.92 13.09
C LEU A 454 3.28 13.27 13.52
N PRO A 455 2.11 13.28 14.23
CA PRO A 455 1.53 14.50 14.77
C PRO A 455 2.52 15.26 15.66
N GLN A 456 2.39 16.60 15.71
CA GLN A 456 3.31 17.46 16.46
C GLN A 456 3.40 17.06 17.94
N ASP A 457 2.28 16.71 18.57
CA ASP A 457 2.26 16.28 19.97
C ASP A 457 3.07 14.99 20.21
N ALA A 458 3.07 14.07 19.24
CA ALA A 458 3.89 12.86 19.30
C ALA A 458 5.39 13.17 19.18
N ILE A 459 5.75 14.12 18.31
CA ILE A 459 7.14 14.57 18.17
C ILE A 459 7.63 15.21 19.47
N GLN A 460 6.83 16.09 20.07
CA GLN A 460 7.15 16.75 21.35
C GLN A 460 7.27 15.74 22.49
N ARG A 461 6.28 14.83 22.63
CA ARG A 461 6.32 13.77 23.64
C ARG A 461 7.57 12.90 23.51
N LEU A 462 7.94 12.49 22.30
CA LEU A 462 9.14 11.67 22.07
C LEU A 462 10.44 12.44 22.32
N ALA A 463 10.47 13.74 22.05
CA ALA A 463 11.62 14.61 22.33
C ALA A 463 11.87 14.78 23.84
N HIS A 464 10.81 15.02 24.61
CA HIS A 464 10.90 15.24 26.06
C HIS A 464 10.78 13.95 26.91
N LEU A 465 10.65 12.79 26.27
CA LEU A 465 10.36 11.53 26.96
C LEU A 465 11.35 11.20 28.08
N CYS A 466 12.66 11.45 27.87
CA CYS A 466 13.67 11.17 28.90
C CYS A 466 13.49 12.04 30.16
N GLU A 467 13.18 13.32 29.98
CA GLU A 467 12.96 14.28 31.07
C GLU A 467 11.70 13.92 31.86
N ILE A 468 10.65 13.49 31.15
CA ILE A 468 9.38 13.05 31.75
C ILE A 468 9.57 11.75 32.53
N GLU A 469 10.23 10.75 31.93
CA GLU A 469 10.55 9.47 32.59
C GLU A 469 11.38 9.68 33.85
N GLN A 470 12.37 10.58 33.82
CA GLN A 470 13.17 10.94 35.00
C GLN A 470 12.34 11.64 36.06
N THR A 471 11.52 12.63 35.67
CA THR A 471 10.69 13.39 36.61
C THR A 471 9.72 12.50 37.37
N ILE A 472 8.99 11.64 36.64
CA ILE A 472 8.04 10.71 37.25
C ILE A 472 8.79 9.63 38.05
N GLY A 473 9.88 9.09 37.50
CA GLY A 473 10.69 8.05 38.17
C GLY A 473 11.31 8.50 39.50
N GLN A 474 11.71 9.77 39.62
CA GLN A 474 12.29 10.34 40.85
C GLN A 474 11.24 10.74 41.88
N LYS A 475 10.13 11.36 41.44
CA LYS A 475 9.10 11.89 42.35
C LYS A 475 8.10 10.83 42.81
N LEU A 476 7.77 9.85 41.96
CA LEU A 476 6.75 8.86 42.30
C LEU A 476 7.08 8.03 43.55
N PRO A 477 8.34 7.59 43.81
CA PRO A 477 8.68 6.89 45.05
C PRO A 477 8.57 7.76 46.32
N GLN A 478 8.54 9.10 46.18
CA GLN A 478 8.39 10.04 47.29
C GLN A 478 6.91 10.31 47.62
N CYS A 479 5.99 9.86 46.77
CA CYS A 479 4.57 10.00 47.00
C CYS A 479 4.07 8.89 47.92
N GLU A 480 3.72 9.24 49.15
CA GLU A 480 3.14 8.31 50.14
C GLU A 480 1.63 8.20 49.99
N LYS A 481 0.98 9.26 49.51
CA LYS A 481 -0.48 9.37 49.39
C LYS A 481 -0.96 9.35 47.92
N PRO A 482 -2.15 8.77 47.63
CA PRO A 482 -2.76 8.81 46.29
C PRO A 482 -2.90 10.22 45.69
N SER A 483 -3.26 11.21 46.50
CA SER A 483 -3.41 12.61 46.09
C SER A 483 -2.12 13.19 45.50
N GLN A 484 -0.98 12.86 46.09
CA GLN A 484 0.35 13.28 45.62
C GLN A 484 0.68 12.63 44.27
N ILE A 485 0.33 11.35 44.08
CA ILE A 485 0.52 10.65 42.81
C ILE A 485 -0.37 11.29 41.73
N VAL A 486 -1.64 11.54 42.03
CA VAL A 486 -2.56 12.23 41.10
C VAL A 486 -2.02 13.60 40.73
N GLN A 487 -1.53 14.38 41.69
CA GLN A 487 -0.96 15.71 41.43
C GLN A 487 0.31 15.64 40.57
N LEU A 488 1.14 14.62 40.75
CA LEU A 488 2.34 14.39 39.93
C LEU A 488 1.98 14.02 38.49
N LEU A 489 0.95 13.19 38.28
CA LEU A 489 0.60 12.66 36.96
C LEU A 489 -0.33 13.58 36.15
N LYS A 490 -1.20 14.36 36.82
CA LYS A 490 -2.19 15.27 36.21
C LYS A 490 -1.66 16.26 35.16
N PRO A 491 -0.41 16.78 35.23
CA PRO A 491 0.12 17.67 34.21
C PRO A 491 0.41 17.00 32.87
N PHE A 492 0.52 15.68 32.83
CA PHE A 492 0.86 14.92 31.62
C PHE A 492 -0.41 14.39 30.96
N ASP A 493 -0.44 14.45 29.63
CA ASP A 493 -1.50 13.82 28.85
C ASP A 493 -1.49 12.29 28.97
N SER A 494 -2.63 11.67 28.67
CA SER A 494 -2.83 10.24 28.86
C SER A 494 -1.89 9.41 27.99
N GLU A 495 -1.52 9.93 26.82
CA GLU A 495 -0.61 9.32 25.85
C GLU A 495 0.81 9.21 26.39
N THR A 496 1.30 10.30 26.96
CA THR A 496 2.59 10.42 27.64
C THR A 496 2.66 9.42 28.79
N LEU A 497 1.63 9.39 29.63
CA LEU A 497 1.55 8.44 30.74
C LEU A 497 1.48 6.99 30.25
N GLY A 498 0.76 6.71 29.17
CA GLY A 498 0.69 5.38 28.54
C GLY A 498 2.06 4.92 28.03
N LEU A 499 2.79 5.79 27.33
CA LEU A 499 4.14 5.53 26.84
C LEU A 499 5.14 5.29 27.98
N VAL A 500 5.10 6.13 29.01
CA VAL A 500 5.94 6.01 30.22
C VAL A 500 5.60 4.73 30.99
N ALA A 501 4.31 4.36 31.12
CA ALA A 501 3.89 3.12 31.78
C ALA A 501 4.30 1.85 31.02
N ALA A 502 4.28 1.88 29.68
CA ALA A 502 4.73 0.76 28.85
C ALA A 502 6.21 0.44 29.11
N ARG A 503 7.03 1.49 29.24
CA ARG A 503 8.50 1.43 29.40
C ARG A 503 8.98 1.35 30.85
N GLY A 504 8.14 1.79 31.79
CA GLY A 504 8.50 1.91 33.19
C GLY A 504 8.61 0.61 33.97
N THR A 505 9.03 0.74 35.23
CA THR A 505 9.09 -0.36 36.19
C THR A 505 7.69 -0.88 36.55
N ARG A 506 7.63 -2.05 37.20
CA ARG A 506 6.35 -2.62 37.66
C ARG A 506 5.60 -1.67 38.61
N SER A 507 6.32 -0.98 39.50
CA SER A 507 5.72 -0.02 40.44
C SER A 507 5.08 1.15 39.69
N LEU A 508 5.86 1.81 38.84
CA LEU A 508 5.40 2.95 38.05
C LEU A 508 4.21 2.60 37.15
N ARG A 509 4.26 1.45 36.48
CA ARG A 509 3.14 0.95 35.68
C ARG A 509 1.89 0.74 36.51
N ARG A 510 2.01 0.19 37.73
CA ARG A 510 0.87 -0.04 38.64
C ARG A 510 0.25 1.27 39.09
N SER A 511 1.06 2.27 39.45
CA SER A 511 0.57 3.59 39.86
C SER A 511 -0.17 4.30 38.73
N ILE A 512 0.38 4.30 37.52
CA ILE A 512 -0.29 4.89 36.35
C ILE A 512 -1.57 4.10 35.99
N TRP A 513 -1.56 2.78 36.16
CA TRP A 513 -2.75 1.96 35.98
C TRP A 513 -3.86 2.29 36.99
N GLN A 514 -3.52 2.47 38.27
CA GLN A 514 -4.45 2.90 39.31
C GLN A 514 -4.97 4.33 39.06
N TYR A 515 -4.11 5.21 38.55
CA TYR A 515 -4.48 6.55 38.15
C TYR A 515 -5.62 6.54 37.13
N PHE A 516 -5.49 5.79 36.04
CA PHE A 516 -6.54 5.70 35.01
C PHE A 516 -7.81 4.96 35.46
N THR A 517 -7.66 3.90 36.26
CA THR A 517 -8.79 3.01 36.61
C THR A 517 -9.60 3.48 37.81
N VAL A 518 -8.94 4.10 38.78
CA VAL A 518 -9.55 4.44 40.07
C VAL A 518 -9.53 5.94 40.27
N TRP A 519 -8.34 6.55 40.34
CA TRP A 519 -8.22 7.92 40.86
C TRP A 519 -8.78 9.00 39.95
N LEU A 520 -8.77 8.80 38.62
CA LEU A 520 -9.39 9.74 37.68
C LEU A 520 -10.92 9.81 37.80
N GLN A 521 -11.55 8.76 38.34
CA GLN A 521 -13.01 8.67 38.50
C GLN A 521 -13.49 9.23 39.86
N VAL A 522 -12.57 9.49 40.78
CA VAL A 522 -12.89 10.03 42.10
C VAL A 522 -13.29 11.50 41.96
N LYS A 523 -14.46 11.84 42.52
CA LYS A 523 -14.95 13.22 42.62
C LYS A 523 -15.04 13.60 44.10
N ALA A 524 -14.84 14.88 44.40
CA ALA A 524 -15.12 15.39 45.73
C ALA A 524 -16.61 15.19 46.07
N PRO A 525 -16.97 14.79 47.30
CA PRO A 525 -18.36 14.61 47.73
C PRO A 525 -19.21 15.89 47.69
N LEU A 526 -18.57 17.05 47.70
CA LEU A 526 -19.19 18.37 47.60
C LEU A 526 -18.74 19.06 46.32
N ASP A 527 -19.67 19.79 45.69
CA ASP A 527 -19.39 20.62 44.53
C ASP A 527 -19.47 22.13 44.84
N GLY A 528 -19.23 22.97 43.82
CA GLY A 528 -19.29 24.43 43.99
C GLY A 528 -20.68 24.99 44.27
N SER A 529 -21.75 24.24 44.04
CA SER A 529 -23.12 24.62 44.41
C SER A 529 -23.36 24.31 45.88
N ASP A 530 -22.88 23.17 46.36
CA ASP A 530 -22.95 22.79 47.77
C ASP A 530 -22.18 23.77 48.67
N LEU A 531 -20.99 24.21 48.25
CA LEU A 531 -20.21 25.23 48.99
C LEU A 531 -20.99 26.55 49.14
N LYS A 532 -21.79 26.95 48.15
CA LYS A 532 -22.64 28.15 48.25
C LYS A 532 -23.78 27.93 49.22
N ALA A 533 -24.40 26.75 49.20
CA ALA A 533 -25.50 26.40 50.10
C ALA A 533 -25.05 26.38 51.58
N ILE A 534 -23.80 25.99 51.84
CA ILE A 534 -23.19 25.99 53.17
C ILE A 534 -22.84 27.41 53.67
N GLY A 535 -22.78 28.41 52.78
CA GLY A 535 -22.59 29.82 53.13
C GLY A 535 -21.26 30.44 52.68
N TYR A 536 -20.42 29.71 51.94
CA TYR A 536 -19.17 30.27 51.42
C TYR A 536 -19.42 31.23 50.24
N LYS A 537 -18.67 32.34 50.19
CA LYS A 537 -18.76 33.35 49.11
C LYS A 537 -17.95 32.93 47.87
N PRO A 538 -18.52 32.94 46.67
CA PRO A 538 -17.81 32.57 45.44
C PRO A 538 -16.54 33.40 45.23
N GLY A 539 -15.40 32.75 45.00
CA GLY A 539 -14.12 33.43 44.80
C GLY A 539 -12.95 32.46 44.60
N LYS A 540 -11.72 32.98 44.61
CA LYS A 540 -10.49 32.17 44.40
C LYS A 540 -10.33 31.03 45.42
N GLN A 541 -10.90 31.17 46.62
CA GLN A 541 -10.88 30.15 47.67
C GLN A 541 -11.71 28.89 47.33
N PHE A 542 -12.75 28.99 46.48
CA PHE A 542 -13.55 27.82 46.09
C PHE A 542 -12.70 26.76 45.38
N LYS A 543 -11.81 27.20 44.49
CA LYS A 543 -10.92 26.29 43.78
C LYS A 543 -9.99 25.56 44.75
N LEU A 544 -9.44 26.26 45.74
CA LEU A 544 -8.59 25.68 46.78
C LEU A 544 -9.37 24.67 47.64
N MET A 545 -10.56 25.03 48.10
CA MET A 545 -11.42 24.15 48.92
C MET A 545 -11.80 22.87 48.16
N LEU A 546 -12.21 22.98 46.89
CA LEU A 546 -12.56 21.82 46.07
C LEU A 546 -11.34 20.95 45.75
N GLU A 547 -10.16 21.55 45.55
CA GLU A 547 -8.91 20.82 45.37
C GLU A 547 -8.49 20.06 46.64
N GLU A 548 -8.60 20.68 47.82
CA GLU A 548 -8.30 20.03 49.11
C GLU A 548 -9.31 18.92 49.45
N LEU A 549 -10.61 19.15 49.21
CA LEU A 549 -11.62 18.10 49.36
C LEU A 549 -11.35 16.91 48.44
N LEU A 550 -10.98 17.16 47.18
CA LEU A 550 -10.61 16.10 46.25
C LEU A 550 -9.36 15.33 46.73
N LYS A 551 -8.34 16.03 47.24
CA LYS A 551 -7.14 15.37 47.81
C LYS A 551 -7.50 14.48 49.00
N ALA A 552 -8.25 15.00 49.96
CA ALA A 552 -8.67 14.25 51.14
C ALA A 552 -9.59 13.06 50.77
N THR A 553 -10.41 13.20 49.72
CA THR A 553 -11.21 12.09 49.17
C THR A 553 -10.31 11.02 48.51
N LEU A 554 -9.31 11.43 47.73
CA LEU A 554 -8.34 10.52 47.10
C LEU A 554 -7.50 9.76 48.14
N ASP A 555 -7.21 10.40 49.26
CA ASP A 555 -6.41 9.83 50.35
C ASP A 555 -7.24 8.96 51.31
N GLY A 556 -8.56 8.89 51.11
CA GLY A 556 -9.48 8.10 51.93
C GLY A 556 -9.81 8.72 53.28
N GLU A 557 -9.49 10.01 53.49
CA GLU A 557 -9.81 10.77 54.70
C GLU A 557 -11.28 11.22 54.72
N ILE A 558 -11.88 11.38 53.53
CA ILE A 558 -13.27 11.79 53.34
C ILE A 558 -13.96 10.79 52.40
N CYS A 559 -15.15 10.34 52.77
CA CYS A 559 -15.89 9.34 52.00
C CYS A 559 -17.33 9.74 51.67
N ASP A 560 -17.90 10.72 52.38
CA ASP A 560 -19.28 11.16 52.20
C ASP A 560 -19.46 12.66 52.42
N ARG A 561 -20.68 13.15 52.22
CA ARG A 561 -21.02 14.56 52.35
C ARG A 561 -20.80 15.09 53.77
N ALA A 562 -21.14 14.29 54.79
CA ALA A 562 -21.04 14.70 56.19
C ALA A 562 -19.57 14.88 56.63
N THR A 563 -18.70 13.94 56.26
CA THR A 563 -17.25 14.03 56.52
C THR A 563 -16.62 15.20 55.75
N ALA A 564 -17.11 15.50 54.55
CA ALA A 564 -16.66 16.65 53.76
C ALA A 564 -17.06 18.00 54.39
N GLU A 565 -18.29 18.12 54.91
CA GLU A 565 -18.77 19.32 55.61
C GLU A 565 -18.01 19.57 56.92
N GLN A 566 -17.71 18.50 57.68
CA GLN A 566 -16.88 18.59 58.88
C GLN A 566 -15.46 19.04 58.57
N TYR A 567 -14.84 18.47 57.53
CA TYR A 567 -13.49 18.85 57.10
C TYR A 567 -13.41 20.35 56.75
N LEU A 568 -14.42 20.88 56.04
CA LEU A 568 -14.51 22.31 55.72
C LEU A 568 -14.69 23.17 56.96
N ALA A 569 -15.50 22.76 57.93
CA ALA A 569 -15.72 23.51 59.17
C ALA A 569 -14.44 23.65 60.00
N GLU A 570 -13.60 22.60 60.03
CA GLU A 570 -12.33 22.60 60.75
C GLU A 570 -11.23 23.41 60.05
N HIS A 571 -11.11 23.31 58.72
CA HIS A 571 -10.00 23.90 57.96
C HIS A 571 -10.33 25.27 57.36
N TYR A 572 -11.61 25.58 57.16
CA TYR A 572 -12.11 26.82 56.57
C TYR A 572 -13.35 27.34 57.33
N PRO A 573 -13.22 27.74 58.60
CA PRO A 573 -14.36 28.23 59.37
C PRO A 573 -14.99 29.47 58.71
N LEU A 574 -16.32 29.49 58.65
CA LEU A 574 -17.09 30.66 58.22
C LEU A 574 -16.99 31.73 59.31
N ASN A 575 -16.44 32.90 58.97
CA ASN A 575 -16.41 34.09 59.83
C ASN A 575 -17.72 34.86 59.78
#